data_AF-A0AAN5C5A0-F1
#
_entry.id   AF-A0AAN5C5A0-F1
#
_cell.length_a   1.000
_cell.length_b   1.000
_cell.length_c   1.000
_cell.angle_alpha   90.00
_cell.angle_beta   90.00
_cell.angle_gamma   90.00
#
_symmetry.space_group_name_H-M   'P 1'
#
loop_
_entity.id
_entity.type
_entity.pdbx_description
1 polymer ?
#
loop_
_entity_poly.entity_id
_entity_poly.type
_entity_poly.pdbx_seq_one_letter_code
_entity_poly.pdbx_strand_id
1 'polypeptide(L)'
;MMEASNSPDQQSVLSESILVSESLVPARDLKGVGHAEISFDGLLKDPLIIKEDLKEGCGGQLWPAGMVLARYLLLQHRSDFNNKTMFVRHPSFSES
;
A
#
# COMPACT_ATOMS: atom_id res chain seq x y z
N MET A 1 -59.84 14.52 16.16
CA MET A 1 -59.20 15.63 15.44
C MET A 1 -58.21 16.26 16.40
N MET A 2 -56.94 16.40 15.96
CA MET A 2 -55.90 17.33 16.46
C MET A 2 -55.32 16.99 17.85
N GLU A 3 -54.02 16.81 18.10
CA GLU A 3 -52.76 17.08 17.37
C GLU A 3 -51.68 16.06 17.78
N ALA A 4 -50.81 15.71 16.83
CA ALA A 4 -49.54 15.04 17.06
C ALA A 4 -48.40 16.07 17.20
N SER A 5 -47.26 15.61 17.74
CA SER A 5 -45.93 16.26 17.71
C SER A 5 -45.75 17.35 18.79
N ASN A 6 -44.66 17.42 19.55
CA ASN A 6 -43.27 17.12 19.25
C ASN A 6 -42.51 16.98 20.58
N SER A 7 -41.84 15.84 20.82
CA SER A 7 -40.87 15.71 21.92
C SER A 7 -39.57 15.18 21.31
N PRO A 8 -38.52 16.01 21.15
CA PRO A 8 -37.28 15.57 20.55
C PRO A 8 -36.38 15.08 21.67
N ASP A 9 -36.61 13.84 22.11
CA ASP A 9 -35.58 13.09 22.83
C ASP A 9 -35.66 11.65 22.34
N GLN A 10 -34.50 11.00 22.34
CA GLN A 10 -34.18 9.64 21.90
C GLN A 10 -33.39 9.57 20.57
N GLN A 11 -32.20 8.96 20.69
CA GLN A 11 -31.17 8.63 19.70
C GLN A 11 -30.28 9.81 19.24
N SER A 12 -29.26 10.26 19.98
CA SER A 12 -28.12 9.49 20.53
C SER A 12 -27.59 8.44 19.55
N VAL A 13 -26.34 8.63 19.11
CA VAL A 13 -25.52 7.70 18.31
C VAL A 13 -25.81 7.64 16.81
N LEU A 14 -26.03 8.77 16.14
CA LEU A 14 -25.62 8.87 14.75
C LEU A 14 -24.24 9.50 14.71
N SER A 15 -23.26 8.61 14.60
CA SER A 15 -21.94 8.89 14.03
C SER A 15 -21.39 10.23 14.48
N GLU A 16 -20.77 10.24 15.66
CA GLU A 16 -19.60 11.10 15.84
C GLU A 16 -18.55 10.54 14.87
N SER A 17 -18.77 10.84 13.59
CA SER A 17 -17.80 10.79 12.52
C SER A 17 -16.60 11.45 13.14
N ILE A 18 -15.56 10.66 13.44
CA ILE A 18 -14.35 11.17 14.06
C ILE A 18 -13.98 12.41 13.26
N LEU A 19 -14.18 13.59 13.85
CA LEU A 19 -13.87 14.88 13.23
C LEU A 19 -12.36 15.02 13.33
N VAL A 20 -11.66 14.21 12.53
CA VAL A 20 -10.21 14.26 12.37
C VAL A 20 -9.93 15.55 11.61
N SER A 21 -9.30 16.51 12.30
CA SER A 21 -8.83 17.71 11.62
C SER A 21 -7.86 17.30 10.51
N GLU A 22 -8.06 17.83 9.31
CA GLU A 22 -7.17 17.60 8.16
C GLU A 22 -5.72 18.05 8.44
N SER A 23 -5.52 18.88 9.47
CA SER A 23 -4.19 19.29 9.95
C SER A 23 -3.37 18.18 10.61
N LEU A 24 -3.97 17.05 10.99
CA LEU A 24 -3.30 15.99 11.75
C LEU A 24 -2.30 15.19 10.91
N VAL A 25 -2.46 15.19 9.59
CA VAL A 25 -1.53 14.53 8.66
C VAL A 25 -1.31 15.48 7.49
N PRO A 26 -0.04 15.76 7.10
CA PRO A 26 0.23 16.51 5.89
C PRO A 26 -0.52 15.91 4.70
N ALA A 27 -1.03 16.76 3.82
CA ALA A 27 -1.62 16.30 2.56
C ALA A 27 -0.60 15.40 1.84
N ARG A 28 -1.08 14.26 1.32
CA ARG A 28 -0.21 13.32 0.62
C ARG A 28 0.35 14.01 -0.63
N ASP A 29 1.68 14.10 -0.72
CA ASP A 29 2.33 14.53 -1.96
C ASP A 29 2.00 13.54 -3.07
N LEU A 30 1.23 13.99 -4.05
CA LEU A 30 0.96 13.24 -5.28
C LEU A 30 2.20 13.31 -6.17
N LYS A 31 3.23 12.55 -5.80
CA LYS A 31 4.44 12.41 -6.61
C LYS A 31 4.05 11.77 -7.94
N GLY A 32 4.45 12.41 -9.04
CA GLY A 32 4.23 11.86 -10.39
C GLY A 32 4.99 10.55 -10.61
N VAL A 33 4.82 9.98 -11.80
CA VAL A 33 5.51 8.74 -12.19
C VAL A 33 7.01 8.88 -11.95
N GLY A 34 7.57 7.99 -11.14
CA GLY A 34 8.96 8.02 -10.70
C GLY A 34 9.68 6.74 -11.06
N HIS A 35 11.01 6.82 -11.09
CA HIS A 35 11.89 5.65 -11.15
C HIS A 35 12.72 5.60 -9.87
N ALA A 36 12.77 4.43 -9.25
CA ALA A 36 13.69 4.12 -8.17
C ALA A 36 14.76 3.16 -8.72
N GLU A 37 16.03 3.50 -8.50
CA GLU A 37 17.16 2.64 -8.80
C GLU A 37 17.69 2.04 -7.49
N ILE A 38 17.66 0.72 -7.39
CA ILE A 38 17.99 -0.01 -6.18
C ILE A 38 19.14 -0.97 -6.48
N SER A 39 20.35 -0.62 -6.01
CA SER A 39 21.55 -1.43 -6.21
C SER A 39 21.76 -2.51 -5.14
N PHE A 40 21.01 -2.46 -4.03
CA PHE A 40 21.22 -3.29 -2.84
C PHE A 40 22.70 -3.36 -2.42
N ASP A 41 23.38 -2.21 -2.38
CA ASP A 41 24.80 -2.09 -2.03
C ASP A 41 25.73 -2.95 -2.91
N GLY A 42 25.33 -3.19 -4.17
CA GLY A 42 26.09 -3.99 -5.14
C GLY A 42 25.88 -5.50 -5.00
N LEU A 43 24.90 -5.95 -4.21
CA LEU A 43 24.54 -7.38 -4.12
C LEU A 43 23.98 -7.93 -5.44
N LEU A 44 23.44 -7.05 -6.29
CA LEU A 44 23.01 -7.36 -7.64
C LEU A 44 24.09 -6.96 -8.65
N LYS A 45 24.19 -7.73 -9.74
CA LYS A 45 25.05 -7.39 -10.86
C LYS A 45 24.62 -6.08 -11.52
N ASP A 46 23.32 -5.95 -11.75
CA ASP A 46 22.68 -4.78 -12.35
C ASP A 46 21.62 -4.26 -11.35
N PRO A 47 21.49 -2.93 -11.14
CA PRO A 47 20.49 -2.37 -10.24
C PRO A 47 19.05 -2.72 -10.68
N LEU A 48 18.13 -2.84 -9.72
CA LEU A 48 16.71 -2.93 -10.03
C LEU A 48 16.15 -1.54 -10.32
N ILE A 49 15.50 -1.41 -11.47
CA ILE A 49 14.75 -0.21 -11.84
C ILE A 49 13.27 -0.47 -11.58
N ILE A 50 12.69 0.27 -10.64
CA ILE A 50 11.29 0.15 -10.25
C ILE A 50 10.55 1.39 -10.72
N LYS A 51 9.47 1.18 -11.47
CA LYS A 51 8.58 2.25 -11.90
C LYS A 51 7.47 2.41 -10.85
N GLU A 52 7.42 3.58 -10.23
CA GLU A 52 6.39 3.95 -9.27
C GLU A 52 5.36 4.85 -9.99
N ASP A 53 4.09 4.49 -9.92
CA ASP A 53 2.98 5.26 -10.48
C ASP A 53 1.83 5.37 -9.47
N LEU A 54 1.82 6.48 -8.72
CA LEU A 54 0.87 6.74 -7.63
C LEU A 54 -0.56 7.05 -8.07
N LYS A 55 -0.89 6.90 -9.36
CA LYS A 55 -2.25 7.14 -9.86
C LYS A 55 -3.26 6.14 -9.29
N GLU A 56 -2.87 4.87 -9.15
CA GLU A 56 -3.78 3.79 -8.71
C GLU A 56 -3.15 2.97 -7.57
N GLY A 57 -3.88 2.82 -6.46
CA GLY A 57 -3.46 2.03 -5.31
C GLY A 57 -2.18 2.53 -4.63
N CYS A 58 -1.29 1.60 -4.23
CA CYS A 58 0.02 1.95 -3.65
C CYS A 58 1.06 2.32 -4.71
N GLY A 59 0.70 2.30 -5.99
CA GLY A 59 1.51 2.80 -7.09
C GLY A 59 2.91 2.20 -7.22
N GLY A 60 3.09 0.95 -6.79
CA GLY A 60 4.40 0.28 -6.84
C GLY A 60 5.43 0.85 -5.86
N GLN A 61 5.02 1.65 -4.88
CA GLN A 61 5.92 2.16 -3.84
C GLN A 61 6.66 1.02 -3.15
N LEU A 62 7.95 1.20 -2.92
CA LEU A 62 8.74 0.27 -2.13
C LEU A 62 8.38 0.33 -0.65
N TRP A 63 8.16 -0.83 -0.05
CA TRP A 63 7.86 -0.95 1.38
C TRP A 63 9.14 -1.32 2.15
N PRO A 64 9.38 -0.74 3.34
CA PRO A 64 10.54 -1.08 4.17
C PRO A 64 10.70 -2.59 4.41
N ALA A 65 9.61 -3.31 4.64
CA ALA A 65 9.63 -4.75 4.84
C ALA A 65 10.12 -5.52 3.60
N GLY A 66 9.66 -5.13 2.40
CA GLY A 66 10.10 -5.74 1.14
C GLY A 66 11.59 -5.49 0.88
N MET A 67 12.09 -4.30 1.21
CA MET A 67 13.50 -3.95 1.08
C MET A 67 14.41 -4.78 2.00
N VAL A 68 13.99 -4.95 3.27
CA VAL A 68 14.71 -5.79 4.23
C VAL A 68 14.70 -7.25 3.78
N LEU A 69 13.54 -7.77 3.36
CA LEU A 69 13.43 -9.14 2.87
C LEU A 69 14.31 -9.37 1.64
N ALA A 70 14.26 -8.49 0.64
CA ALA A 70 15.07 -8.61 -0.57
C ALA A 70 16.57 -8.65 -0.24
N ARG A 71 17.04 -7.75 0.62
CA ARG A 71 18.44 -7.75 1.08
C ARG A 71 18.81 -9.04 1.80
N TYR A 72 17.94 -9.53 2.69
CA TYR A 72 18.16 -10.79 3.41
C TYR A 72 18.28 -11.98 2.44
N LEU A 73 17.37 -12.10 1.45
CA LEU A 73 17.42 -13.19 0.47
C LEU A 73 18.69 -13.13 -0.39
N LEU A 74 19.12 -11.93 -0.80
CA LEU A 74 20.35 -11.75 -1.57
C LEU A 74 21.62 -12.10 -0.77
N LEU A 75 21.61 -11.91 0.56
CA LEU A 75 22.74 -12.23 1.42
C LEU A 75 22.78 -13.72 1.81
N GLN A 76 21.65 -14.28 2.24
CA GLN A 76 21.59 -15.61 2.86
C GLN A 76 21.24 -16.72 1.88
N HIS A 77 20.53 -16.40 0.79
CA HIS A 77 19.90 -17.38 -0.09
C HIS A 77 20.20 -17.11 -1.58
N ARG A 78 21.36 -16.50 -1.87
CA ARG A 78 21.72 -15.97 -3.21
C ARG A 78 21.58 -16.97 -4.36
N SER A 79 21.79 -18.26 -4.10
CA SER A 79 21.69 -19.32 -5.12
C SER A 79 20.55 -20.29 -4.87
N ASP A 80 19.85 -20.19 -3.73
CA ASP A 80 18.81 -21.13 -3.33
C ASP A 80 17.59 -21.05 -4.22
N PHE A 81 17.36 -19.89 -4.85
CA PHE A 81 16.26 -19.65 -5.77
C PHE A 81 16.59 -19.97 -7.23
N ASN A 82 17.82 -20.40 -7.54
CA ASN A 82 18.16 -20.82 -8.90
C ASN A 82 17.25 -21.97 -9.33
N ASN A 83 16.64 -21.83 -10.50
CA ASN A 83 15.70 -22.80 -11.08
C ASN A 83 14.43 -23.03 -10.23
N LYS A 84 14.07 -22.10 -9.34
CA LYS A 84 12.79 -22.12 -8.61
C LYS A 84 11.83 -21.07 -9.19
N THR A 85 10.54 -21.33 -9.03
CA THR A 85 9.48 -20.43 -9.46
C THR A 85 8.73 -19.87 -8.26
N MET A 86 8.52 -18.55 -8.25
CA MET A 86 7.64 -17.87 -7.31
C MET A 86 6.47 -17.27 -8.09
N PHE A 87 5.25 -17.45 -7.59
CA PHE A 87 4.05 -16.90 -8.22
C PHE A 87 3.41 -15.89 -7.30
N VAL A 88 2.97 -14.77 -7.87
CA VAL A 88 2.05 -13.84 -7.23
C VAL A 88 0.70 -14.06 -7.88
N ARG A 89 -0.33 -14.32 -7.08
CA ARG A 89 -1.68 -14.55 -7.61
C ARG A 89 -2.19 -13.25 -8.24
N HIS A 90 -2.40 -13.27 -9.55
CA HIS A 90 -3.12 -12.18 -10.21
C HIS A 90 -4.62 -12.30 -9.85
N PRO A 91 -5.29 -11.20 -9.45
CA PRO A 91 -6.69 -11.24 -9.03
C PRO A 91 -7.66 -11.70 -10.14
N SER A 92 -7.24 -11.76 -11.40
CA SER A 92 -8.10 -12.18 -12.53
C SER A 92 -8.01 -13.66 -12.91
N PHE A 93 -7.31 -14.51 -12.16
CA PHE A 93 -7.35 -15.96 -12.42
C PHE A 93 -8.57 -16.59 -11.73
N SER A 94 -9.71 -16.50 -12.42
CA SER A 94 -10.88 -17.33 -12.21
C SER A 94 -10.62 -18.66 -12.89
N GLU A 95 -10.46 -19.74 -12.12
CA GLU A 95 -10.58 -21.10 -12.68
C GLU A 95 -12.00 -21.23 -13.28
N SER A 96 -12.06 -21.69 -14.53
CA SER A 96 -13.30 -22.17 -15.16
C SER A 96 -13.36 -23.69 -15.05
#